data_AF-A0A9D8JYI5-F1
#
_entry.id   AF-A0A9D8JYI5-F1
#
_cell.length_a   1.000
_cell.length_b   1.000
_cell.length_c   1.000
_cell.angle_alpha   90.00
_cell.angle_beta   90.00
_cell.angle_gamma   90.00
#
_symmetry.space_group_name_H-M   'P 1'
#
loop_
_entity.id
_entity.type
_entity.pdbx_description
1 polymer ?
#
loop_
_entity_poly.entity_id
_entity_poly.type
_entity_poly.pdbx_seq_one_letter_code
_entity_poly.pdbx_strand_id
1 'polypeptide(L)'
;MFVATVVAGYASAMASGEWDWSSPREIAFIALGVIYCLVGTVGCTCCPRDGSLRWPIIYFAFQLATLTVMIVLSRLSGLFAIAMLPLVSHSIMILPRIGAVIVCALLLLINAAVVGLYASAAAAVQATISIGAGVAFVAVFTGLALREQQAREEVERLAGQLTEANQKFRTYAKLSV
;
A
#
# COMPACT_ATOMS: atom_id res chain seq x y z
N MET A 1 -7.46 -3.02 5.43
CA MET A 1 -6.12 -2.84 6.03
C MET A 1 -5.72 -1.36 6.09
N PHE A 2 -5.84 -0.60 5.00
CA PHE A 2 -5.40 0.81 4.88
C PHE A 2 -5.86 1.72 6.04
N VAL A 3 -7.17 1.78 6.30
CA VAL A 3 -7.71 2.66 7.36
C VAL A 3 -7.21 2.23 8.74
N ALA A 4 -7.13 0.92 9.01
CA ALA A 4 -6.70 0.40 10.32
C ALA A 4 -5.25 0.78 10.64
N THR A 5 -4.34 0.69 9.67
CA THR A 5 -2.92 1.09 9.86
C THR A 5 -2.75 2.59 10.04
N VAL A 6 -3.56 3.41 9.36
CA VAL A 6 -3.52 4.87 9.54
C VAL A 6 -4.03 5.22 10.93
N VAL A 7 -5.18 4.67 11.34
CA VAL A 7 -5.74 4.86 12.69
C VAL A 7 -4.74 4.41 13.76
N ALA A 8 -4.08 3.27 13.59
CA ALA A 8 -3.04 2.80 14.52
C ALA A 8 -1.83 3.76 14.58
N GLY A 9 -1.40 4.31 13.43
CA GLY A 9 -0.35 5.31 13.37
C GLY A 9 -0.72 6.60 14.13
N TYR A 10 -1.93 7.11 13.96
CA TYR A 10 -2.43 8.26 14.70
C TYR A 10 -2.56 7.98 16.20
N ALA A 11 -3.12 6.83 16.57
CA ALA A 11 -3.24 6.43 17.98
C ALA A 11 -1.86 6.35 18.65
N SER A 12 -0.85 5.83 17.95
CA SER A 12 0.52 5.79 18.46
C SER A 12 1.14 7.19 18.59
N ALA A 13 0.91 8.07 17.61
CA ALA A 13 1.38 9.46 17.67
C ALA A 13 0.71 10.25 18.81
N MET A 14 -0.59 10.04 19.04
CA MET A 14 -1.35 10.62 20.17
C MET A 14 -0.81 10.12 21.52
N ALA A 15 -0.53 8.82 21.64
CA ALA A 15 -0.07 8.23 22.89
C ALA A 15 1.38 8.62 23.27
N SER A 16 2.16 9.15 22.32
CA SER A 16 3.58 9.46 22.52
C SER A 16 3.90 10.96 22.58
N GLY A 17 2.93 11.83 22.31
CA GLY A 17 3.15 13.27 22.26
C GLY A 17 2.26 14.06 23.22
N GLU A 18 2.70 15.25 23.60
CA GLU A 18 1.87 16.27 24.24
C GLU A 18 0.99 16.91 23.17
N TRP A 19 -0.29 16.54 23.12
CA TRP A 19 -1.27 17.05 22.15
C TRP A 19 -1.91 18.36 22.62
N ASP A 20 -1.75 19.40 21.83
CA ASP A 20 -2.45 20.67 21.96
C ASP A 20 -3.49 20.83 20.85
N TRP A 21 -4.74 20.51 21.20
CA TRP A 21 -5.91 20.58 20.33
C TRP A 21 -6.16 21.96 19.70
N SER A 22 -5.55 23.03 20.23
CA SER A 22 -5.66 24.39 19.68
C SER A 22 -4.61 24.71 18.62
N SER A 23 -3.62 23.83 18.44
CA SER A 23 -2.52 24.06 17.51
C SER A 23 -2.97 23.83 16.06
N PRO A 24 -2.80 24.82 15.15
CA PRO A 24 -3.17 24.66 13.74
C PRO A 24 -2.37 23.52 13.07
N ARG A 25 -1.21 23.15 13.63
CA ARG A 25 -0.40 22.02 13.17
C ARG A 25 -1.09 20.68 13.40
N GLU A 26 -1.73 20.48 14.54
CA GLU A 26 -2.39 19.20 14.86
C GLU A 26 -3.68 19.04 14.05
N ILE A 27 -4.41 20.13 13.86
CA ILE A 27 -5.57 20.16 12.96
C ILE A 27 -5.14 19.83 11.52
N ALA A 28 -4.05 20.44 11.03
CA ALA A 28 -3.50 20.13 9.72
C ALA A 28 -3.05 18.66 9.63
N PHE A 29 -2.40 18.14 10.68
CA PHE A 29 -1.99 16.74 10.74
C PHE A 29 -3.19 15.81 10.61
N ILE A 30 -4.26 16.01 11.39
CA ILE A 30 -5.49 15.19 11.31
C ILE A 30 -6.14 15.30 9.92
N ALA A 31 -6.25 16.52 9.39
CA ALA A 31 -6.82 16.76 8.05
C ALA A 31 -6.04 16.01 6.95
N LEU A 32 -4.71 16.02 7.01
CA LEU A 32 -3.87 15.25 6.09
C LEU A 32 -4.13 13.75 6.20
N GLY A 33 -4.38 13.23 7.40
CA GLY A 33 -4.72 11.81 7.61
C GLY A 33 -6.06 11.43 6.99
N VAL A 34 -7.05 12.30 7.09
CA VAL A 34 -8.35 12.11 6.41
C VAL A 34 -8.14 12.11 4.90
N ILE A 35 -7.41 13.07 4.35
CA ILE A 35 -7.08 13.14 2.92
C ILE A 35 -6.34 11.87 2.49
N TYR A 36 -5.35 11.43 3.26
CA TYR A 36 -4.57 10.23 2.99
C TYR A 36 -5.45 8.96 2.96
N CYS A 37 -6.39 8.83 3.91
CA CYS A 37 -7.37 7.76 3.95
C CYS A 37 -8.35 7.81 2.77
N LEU A 38 -8.89 8.98 2.44
CA LEU A 38 -9.84 9.14 1.34
C LEU A 38 -9.17 8.83 0.00
N VAL A 39 -8.00 9.42 -0.26
CA VAL A 39 -7.25 9.17 -1.49
C VAL A 39 -6.77 7.72 -1.54
N GLY A 40 -6.36 7.15 -0.40
CA GLY A 40 -5.96 5.75 -0.29
C GLY A 40 -7.09 4.79 -0.66
N THR A 41 -8.29 5.00 -0.12
CA THR A 41 -9.46 4.15 -0.36
C THR A 41 -10.03 4.31 -1.76
N VAL A 42 -10.21 5.55 -2.24
CA VAL A 42 -10.78 5.86 -3.56
C VAL A 42 -9.79 5.54 -4.69
N GLY A 43 -8.50 5.79 -4.49
CA GLY A 43 -7.47 5.53 -5.49
C GLY A 43 -7.32 4.04 -5.83
N CYS A 44 -7.64 3.16 -4.89
CA CYS A 44 -7.61 1.71 -5.11
C CYS A 44 -8.81 1.20 -5.93
N THR A 45 -9.96 1.88 -5.86
CA THR A 45 -11.18 1.52 -6.61
C THR A 45 -11.25 2.14 -8.00
N CYS A 46 -10.58 3.29 -8.20
CA CYS A 46 -10.71 4.07 -9.42
C CYS A 46 -9.58 3.89 -10.44
N CYS A 47 -8.57 3.05 -10.15
CA CYS A 47 -7.47 2.83 -11.10
C CYS A 47 -7.99 1.99 -12.29
N PRO A 48 -8.11 2.56 -13.51
CA PRO A 48 -8.63 1.84 -14.65
C PRO A 48 -7.65 0.72 -15.04
N ARG A 49 -8.19 -0.46 -15.35
CA ARG A 49 -7.43 -1.62 -15.87
C ARG A 49 -6.80 -1.33 -17.25
N ASP A 50 -7.10 -0.18 -17.83
CA ASP A 50 -6.69 0.29 -19.15
C ASP A 50 -5.32 1.00 -19.12
N GLY A 51 -4.26 0.24 -18.88
CA GLY A 51 -2.92 0.37 -19.48
C GLY A 51 -2.09 1.65 -19.34
N SER A 52 -2.60 2.79 -18.88
CA SER A 52 -1.84 4.05 -18.82
C SER A 52 -1.11 4.23 -17.48
N LEU A 53 0.22 4.12 -17.50
CA LEU A 53 1.08 4.26 -16.31
C LEU A 53 1.06 5.67 -15.68
N ARG A 54 0.43 6.66 -16.34
CA ARG A 54 0.38 8.06 -15.89
C ARG A 54 -0.43 8.25 -14.61
N TRP A 55 -1.60 7.61 -14.51
CA TRP A 55 -2.48 7.74 -13.35
C TRP A 55 -1.90 7.13 -12.07
N PRO A 56 -1.32 5.90 -12.11
CA PRO A 56 -0.60 5.36 -10.96
C PRO A 56 0.54 6.26 -10.48
N ILE A 57 1.32 6.86 -11.40
CA ILE A 57 2.42 7.75 -11.02
C ILE A 57 1.91 8.98 -10.26
N ILE A 58 0.85 9.63 -10.75
CA ILE A 58 0.26 10.81 -10.08
C ILE A 58 -0.27 10.42 -8.70
N TYR A 59 -0.95 9.28 -8.61
CA TYR A 59 -1.43 8.73 -7.34
C TYR A 59 -0.28 8.53 -6.36
N PHE A 60 0.77 7.79 -6.72
CA PHE A 60 1.90 7.54 -5.82
C PHE A 60 2.69 8.81 -5.49
N ALA A 61 2.82 9.75 -6.43
CA ALA A 61 3.47 11.04 -6.16
C ALA A 61 2.69 11.85 -5.11
N PHE A 62 1.37 11.95 -5.24
CA PHE A 62 0.52 12.62 -4.26
C PHE A 62 0.55 11.91 -2.90
N GLN A 63 0.52 10.58 -2.92
CA GLN A 63 0.50 9.77 -1.71
C GLN A 63 1.84 9.81 -0.95
N LEU A 64 2.96 9.81 -1.68
CA LEU A 64 4.31 10.00 -1.12
C LEU A 64 4.47 11.41 -0.55
N ALA A 65 4.00 12.44 -1.26
CA ALA A 65 4.07 13.82 -0.77
C ALA A 65 3.27 13.97 0.53
N THR A 66 2.02 13.50 0.54
CA THR A 66 1.14 13.55 1.73
C THR A 66 1.78 12.82 2.91
N LEU A 67 2.25 11.58 2.69
CA LEU A 67 2.89 10.80 3.74
C LEU A 67 4.17 11.47 4.26
N THR A 68 4.98 12.07 3.38
CA THR A 68 6.20 12.79 3.79
C THR A 68 5.85 13.96 4.71
N VAL A 69 4.85 14.77 4.34
CA VAL A 69 4.40 15.89 5.17
C VAL A 69 3.90 15.38 6.52
N MET A 70 3.15 14.27 6.55
CA MET A 70 2.69 13.67 7.80
C MET A 70 3.84 13.20 8.69
N ILE A 71 4.84 12.51 8.14
CA ILE A 71 6.00 12.03 8.92
C ILE A 71 6.76 13.21 9.51
N VAL A 72 6.99 14.27 8.72
CA VAL A 72 7.64 15.50 9.19
C VAL A 72 6.80 16.18 10.29
N LEU A 73 5.49 16.29 10.10
CA LEU A 73 4.58 16.85 11.11
C LEU A 73 4.52 16.00 12.36
N SER A 74 4.71 14.68 12.29
CA SER A 74 4.73 13.80 13.46
C SER A 74 5.98 13.98 14.34
N ARG A 75 7.06 14.61 13.85
CA ARG A 75 8.35 14.75 14.58
C ARG A 75 8.87 13.43 15.15
N LEU A 76 8.75 12.33 14.41
CA LEU A 76 9.15 10.99 14.86
C LEU A 76 8.36 10.47 16.09
N SER A 77 7.16 10.99 16.35
CA SER A 77 6.30 10.50 17.44
C SER A 77 5.79 9.09 17.15
N GLY A 78 6.11 8.16 18.04
CA GLY A 78 5.54 6.81 18.03
C GLY A 78 5.91 5.96 16.80
N LEU A 79 5.03 5.03 16.45
CA LEU A 79 5.18 4.08 15.34
C LEU A 79 4.50 4.57 14.06
N PHE A 80 4.50 5.89 13.82
CA PHE A 80 3.80 6.48 12.68
C PHE A 80 4.26 5.93 11.30
N ALA A 81 5.49 5.41 11.23
CA ALA A 81 6.03 4.72 10.05
C ALA A 81 5.17 3.53 9.58
N ILE A 82 4.30 2.95 10.43
CA ILE A 82 3.32 1.92 10.03
C ILE A 82 2.36 2.43 8.94
N ALA A 83 2.14 3.74 8.84
CA ALA A 83 1.37 4.35 7.76
C ALA A 83 2.00 4.13 6.37
N MET A 84 3.26 3.68 6.27
CA MET A 84 3.89 3.29 4.98
C MET A 84 3.33 1.96 4.44
N LEU A 85 2.90 1.05 5.30
CA LEU A 85 2.57 -0.33 4.92
C LEU A 85 1.45 -0.44 3.87
N PRO A 86 0.37 0.36 3.93
CA PRO A 86 -0.66 0.31 2.91
C PRO A 86 -0.17 0.77 1.54
N LEU A 87 0.77 1.71 1.49
CA LEU A 87 1.39 2.16 0.24
C LEU A 87 2.28 1.09 -0.38
N VAL A 88 2.94 0.28 0.46
CA VAL A 88 3.66 -0.91 0.01
C VAL A 88 2.69 -1.90 -0.61
N SER A 89 1.56 -2.17 0.04
CA SER A 89 0.56 -3.09 -0.50
C SER A 89 -0.01 -2.57 -1.84
N HIS A 90 -0.38 -1.30 -1.91
CA HIS A 90 -0.89 -0.69 -3.14
C HIS A 90 0.14 -0.67 -4.27
N SER A 91 1.43 -0.45 -3.96
CA SER A 91 2.47 -0.44 -5.00
C SER A 91 2.60 -1.81 -5.65
N ILE A 92 2.49 -2.88 -4.86
CA ILE A 92 2.52 -4.26 -5.35
C ILE A 92 1.26 -4.61 -6.16
N MET A 93 0.10 -4.07 -5.78
CA MET A 93 -1.17 -4.32 -6.48
C MET A 93 -1.29 -3.58 -7.82
N ILE A 94 -0.76 -2.35 -7.90
CA ILE A 94 -1.04 -1.43 -9.03
C ILE A 94 0.15 -1.32 -9.99
N LEU A 95 1.39 -1.32 -9.49
CA LEU A 95 2.58 -1.11 -10.34
C LEU A 95 3.19 -2.43 -10.81
N PRO A 96 3.90 -2.40 -11.96
CA PRO A 96 4.77 -3.49 -12.33
C PRO A 96 5.85 -3.70 -11.27
N ARG A 97 6.41 -4.91 -11.19
CA ARG A 97 7.37 -5.32 -10.13
C ARG A 97 8.49 -4.31 -9.88
N ILE A 98 9.07 -3.74 -10.94
CA ILE A 98 10.15 -2.73 -10.82
C ILE A 98 9.60 -1.43 -10.21
N GLY A 99 8.43 -0.99 -10.63
CA GLY A 99 7.77 0.21 -10.09
C GLY A 99 7.44 0.06 -8.60
N ALA A 100 6.96 -1.12 -8.18
CA ALA A 100 6.69 -1.39 -6.77
C ALA A 100 7.97 -1.32 -5.92
N VAL A 101 9.08 -1.90 -6.41
CA VAL A 101 10.39 -1.81 -5.75
C VAL A 101 10.87 -0.36 -5.63
N ILE A 102 10.69 0.45 -6.68
CA ILE A 102 11.05 1.88 -6.65
C ILE A 102 10.24 2.60 -5.56
N VAL A 103 8.93 2.39 -5.48
CA VAL A 103 8.09 3.02 -4.44
C VAL A 103 8.53 2.58 -3.04
N CYS A 104 8.80 1.29 -2.83
CA CYS A 104 9.31 0.78 -1.55
C CYS A 104 10.66 1.42 -1.18
N ALA A 105 11.58 1.53 -2.13
CA ALA A 105 12.87 2.17 -1.91
C ALA A 105 12.70 3.66 -1.56
N LEU A 106 11.81 4.38 -2.26
CA LEU A 106 11.51 5.78 -1.98
C LEU A 106 10.92 5.97 -0.57
N LEU A 107 9.99 5.11 -0.14
CA LEU A 107 9.43 5.15 1.21
C LEU A 107 10.52 5.01 2.28
N LEU A 108 11.43 4.05 2.09
CA LEU A 108 12.54 3.83 3.01
C LEU A 108 13.53 5.00 3.01
N LEU A 109 13.84 5.56 1.84
CA LEU A 109 14.71 6.72 1.72
C LEU A 109 14.11 7.96 2.38
N ILE A 110 12.82 8.21 2.19
CA ILE A 110 12.10 9.32 2.85
C ILE A 110 12.15 9.12 4.36
N ASN A 111 11.87 7.90 4.86
CA ASN A 111 11.97 7.60 6.28
C ASN A 111 13.38 7.87 6.82
N ALA A 112 14.40 7.33 6.15
CA ALA A 112 15.80 7.49 6.53
C ALA A 112 16.21 8.97 6.57
N ALA A 113 15.83 9.74 5.55
CA ALA A 113 16.12 11.16 5.46
C ALA A 113 15.46 11.94 6.60
N VAL A 114 14.18 11.71 6.88
CA VAL A 114 13.47 12.42 7.95
C VAL A 114 14.04 12.04 9.32
N VAL A 115 14.27 10.76 9.61
CA VAL A 115 14.88 10.33 10.87
C VAL A 115 16.30 10.88 11.01
N GLY A 116 17.08 10.90 9.93
CA GLY A 116 18.45 11.43 9.91
C GLY A 116 18.51 12.93 10.22
N LEU A 117 17.53 13.69 9.72
CA LEU A 117 17.42 15.13 9.97
C LEU A 117 17.00 15.46 11.41
N TYR A 118 16.09 14.69 12.00
CA TYR A 118 15.53 14.99 13.32
C TYR A 118 16.23 14.29 14.50
N ALA A 119 16.95 13.19 14.27
CA ALA A 119 17.60 12.43 15.32
C ALA A 119 19.11 12.27 15.07
N SER A 120 19.52 11.30 14.25
CA SER A 120 20.92 11.09 13.87
C SER A 120 21.03 10.12 12.69
N ALA A 121 22.19 10.09 12.03
CA ALA A 121 22.47 9.12 10.96
C ALA A 121 22.38 7.66 11.45
N ALA A 122 22.84 7.38 12.67
CA ALA A 122 22.74 6.03 13.27
C ALA A 122 21.27 5.64 13.51
N ALA A 123 20.45 6.56 14.04
CA ALA A 123 19.02 6.34 14.22
C ALA A 123 18.31 6.13 12.88
N ALA A 124 18.72 6.84 11.82
CA ALA A 124 18.17 6.66 10.48
C ALA A 124 18.42 5.24 9.95
N VAL A 125 19.64 4.73 10.09
CA VAL A 125 19.99 3.36 9.69
C VAL A 125 19.16 2.35 10.49
N GLN A 126 19.10 2.49 11.81
CA GLN A 126 18.33 1.58 12.68
C GLN A 126 16.84 1.59 12.34
N ALA A 127 16.24 2.78 12.19
CA ALA A 127 14.83 2.93 11.84
C ALA A 127 14.54 2.34 10.46
N THR A 128 15.43 2.54 9.49
CA THR A 128 15.29 2.00 8.13
C THR A 128 15.37 0.48 8.11
N ILE A 129 16.27 -0.13 8.89
CA ILE A 129 16.33 -1.59 9.04
C ILE A 129 15.04 -2.11 9.68
N SER A 130 14.59 -1.46 10.76
CA SER A 130 13.39 -1.88 11.50
C SER A 130 12.12 -1.80 10.64
N ILE A 131 11.84 -0.65 10.02
CA ILE A 131 10.67 -0.51 9.15
C ILE A 131 10.83 -1.28 7.84
N GLY A 132 12.06 -1.41 7.35
CA GLY A 132 12.41 -2.17 6.14
C GLY A 132 12.00 -3.64 6.23
N ALA A 133 12.12 -4.26 7.40
CA ALA A 133 11.60 -5.60 7.64
C ALA A 133 10.07 -5.65 7.48
N GLY A 134 9.35 -4.68 8.03
CA GLY A 134 7.90 -4.57 7.88
C GLY A 134 7.46 -4.33 6.42
N VAL A 135 8.18 -3.46 5.71
CA VAL A 135 7.97 -3.20 4.27
C VAL A 135 8.21 -4.48 3.46
N ALA A 136 9.30 -5.19 3.69
CA ALA A 136 9.61 -6.43 3.00
C ALA A 136 8.55 -7.51 3.26
N PHE A 137 8.13 -7.66 4.52
CA PHE A 137 7.07 -8.58 4.92
C PHE A 137 5.77 -8.30 4.17
N VAL A 138 5.28 -7.05 4.22
CA VAL A 138 4.04 -6.66 3.53
C VAL A 138 4.15 -6.83 2.03
N ALA A 139 5.29 -6.48 1.42
CA ALA A 139 5.51 -6.64 -0.01
C ALA A 139 5.45 -8.11 -0.45
N VAL A 140 6.10 -9.00 0.30
CA VAL A 140 6.12 -10.45 0.01
C VAL A 140 4.73 -11.04 0.19
N PHE A 141 4.06 -10.76 1.31
CA PHE A 141 2.73 -11.31 1.58
C PHE A 141 1.67 -10.81 0.59
N THR A 142 1.69 -9.50 0.26
CA THR A 142 0.78 -8.96 -0.76
C THR A 142 1.06 -9.62 -2.11
N GLY A 143 2.32 -9.76 -2.49
CA GLY A 143 2.70 -10.41 -3.74
C GLY A 143 2.31 -11.89 -3.80
N LEU A 144 2.41 -12.62 -2.69
CA LEU A 144 1.97 -14.01 -2.58
C LEU A 144 0.46 -14.11 -2.72
N ALA A 145 -0.30 -13.30 -1.97
CA ALA A 145 -1.76 -13.30 -2.02
C ALA A 145 -2.29 -13.01 -3.43
N LEU A 146 -1.68 -12.05 -4.15
CA LEU A 146 -2.06 -11.76 -5.54
C LEU A 146 -1.78 -12.93 -6.49
N ARG A 147 -0.65 -13.62 -6.32
CA ARG A 147 -0.32 -14.80 -7.13
C ARG A 147 -1.28 -15.96 -6.86
N GLU A 148 -1.62 -16.19 -5.60
CA GLU A 148 -2.60 -17.21 -5.23
C GLU A 148 -3.98 -16.90 -5.80
N GLN A 149 -4.42 -15.63 -5.76
CA GLN A 149 -5.67 -15.21 -6.34
C GLN A 149 -5.69 -15.45 -7.86
N GLN A 150 -4.64 -15.04 -8.57
CA GLN A 150 -4.52 -15.25 -10.01
C GLN A 150 -4.48 -16.74 -10.38
N ALA A 151 -3.79 -17.57 -9.59
CA ALA A 151 -3.74 -19.01 -9.81
C ALA A 151 -5.13 -19.66 -9.61
N ARG A 152 -5.90 -19.21 -8.61
CA ARG A 152 -7.28 -19.68 -8.39
C ARG A 152 -8.21 -19.29 -9.54
N GLU A 153 -8.15 -18.03 -9.97
CA GLU A 153 -8.95 -17.54 -11.11
C GLU A 153 -8.66 -18.33 -12.39
N GLU A 154 -7.38 -18.66 -12.65
CA GLU A 154 -7.00 -19.44 -13.83
C GLU A 154 -7.46 -20.90 -13.74
N VAL A 155 -7.39 -21.52 -12.55
CA VAL A 155 -7.92 -22.88 -12.32
C VAL A 155 -9.44 -22.91 -12.53
N GLU A 156 -10.17 -21.93 -12.03
CA GLU A 156 -11.62 -21.82 -12.23
C GLU A 156 -11.97 -21.62 -13.71
N ARG A 157 -11.21 -20.78 -14.42
CA ARG A 157 -11.37 -20.57 -15.87
C ARG A 157 -11.16 -21.87 -16.64
N LEU A 158 -10.10 -22.61 -16.34
CA LEU A 158 -9.78 -23.89 -17.00
C LEU A 158 -10.83 -24.97 -16.69
N ALA A 159 -11.30 -25.06 -15.43
CA ALA A 159 -12.37 -25.99 -15.04
C ALA A 159 -13.69 -25.68 -15.76
N GLY A 160 -14.03 -24.40 -15.93
CA GLY A 160 -15.17 -23.95 -16.72
C GLY A 160 -15.05 -24.39 -18.19
N GLN A 161 -13.89 -24.17 -18.81
CA GLN A 161 -13.63 -24.59 -20.20
C GLN A 161 -13.73 -26.11 -20.39
N LEU A 162 -13.24 -26.88 -19.42
CA LEU A 162 -13.32 -28.35 -19.46
C LEU A 162 -14.77 -28.83 -19.37
N THR A 163 -15.58 -28.18 -18.51
CA THR A 163 -17.01 -28.48 -18.36
C THR A 163 -17.77 -28.19 -19.66
N GLU A 164 -17.52 -27.05 -20.28
CA GLU A 164 -18.15 -26.65 -21.55
C GLU A 164 -17.77 -27.60 -22.70
N ALA A 165 -16.50 -27.98 -22.80
CA ALA A 165 -16.02 -28.94 -23.80
C ALA A 165 -16.66 -30.32 -23.61
N ASN A 166 -16.77 -30.80 -22.37
CA ASN A 166 -17.37 -32.10 -22.06
C ASN A 166 -18.89 -32.13 -22.36
N GLN A 167 -19.59 -31.01 -22.13
CA GLN A 167 -20.99 -30.85 -22.53
C GLN A 167 -21.18 -30.88 -24.05
N LYS A 168 -20.28 -30.26 -24.82
CA LYS A 168 -20.31 -30.32 -26.30
C LYS A 168 -20.14 -31.75 -26.79
N PHE A 169 -19.17 -32.51 -26.27
CA PHE A 169 -18.98 -33.92 -26.66
C PHE A 169 -20.19 -34.80 -26.36
N ARG A 170 -20.83 -34.62 -25.18
CA ARG A 170 -22.07 -35.33 -24.84
C ARG A 170 -23.23 -35.00 -25.76
N THR A 171 -23.29 -33.76 -26.26
CA THR A 171 -24.35 -33.32 -27.18
C THR A 171 -24.14 -33.91 -28.57
N TYR A 172 -22.90 -33.92 -29.07
CA TYR A 172 -22.56 -34.57 -30.35
C TYR A 172 -22.80 -36.09 -30.31
N ALA A 173 -22.43 -36.77 -29.20
CA ALA A 173 -22.67 -38.20 -29.04
C ALA A 173 -24.16 -38.59 -28.99
N LYS A 174 -25.04 -37.64 -28.60
CA LYS A 174 -26.50 -37.84 -28.60
C LYS A 174 -27.16 -37.55 -29.95
N LEU A 175 -26.52 -36.78 -30.84
CA LEU A 175 -27.02 -36.49 -32.19
C LEU A 175 -26.56 -37.52 -33.24
N SER A 176 -25.57 -38.36 -32.92
CA SER A 176 -25.02 -39.38 -33.82
C SER A 176 -25.63 -40.78 -33.66
N VAL A 177 -26.79 -40.88 -32.98
CA VAL A 177 -27.61 -42.09 -32.80
C VAL A 177 -28.99 -41.77 -33.35
#